data_AF-A0A8H3E0U0-F1
#
_entry.id   AF-A0A8H3E0U0-F1
#
_cell.length_a   1.000
_cell.length_b   1.000
_cell.length_c   1.000
_cell.angle_alpha   90.00
_cell.angle_beta   90.00
_cell.angle_gamma   90.00
#
_symmetry.space_group_name_H-M   'P 1'
#
loop_
_entity.id
_entity.type
_entity.pdbx_description
1 polymer ?
#
loop_
_entity_poly.entity_id
_entity_poly.type
_entity_poly.pdbx_seq_one_letter_code
_entity_poly.pdbx_strand_id
1 'polypeptide(L)'
;MSRLAESWRKVAETTCNSTVFLPPKPSTLSSDSYYLPSQPSPAPSGPRPVIEVEKFTPPVRKANAAFVFLARNSDLAGVMQSMKHMEDRFNKKFNYPYVFLNDVPFDKKFKYHTSLLTNANVSYGVIESAHWNQPDWINEAQAKANRQWFKDNNIIYGDSVPYRNMCRFNSGFFFRHKLLKQYDYYWRIE
;
A
#
# COMPACT_ATOMS: atom_id res chain seq x y z
N MET A 1 -13.03 -32.67 20.05
CA MET A 1 -12.30 -31.73 19.16
C MET A 1 -12.09 -32.36 17.77
N SER A 2 -13.14 -32.59 16.97
CA SER A 2 -12.91 -33.21 15.65
C SER A 2 -13.84 -32.79 14.52
N ARG A 3 -14.87 -31.96 14.72
CA ARG A 3 -15.80 -31.58 13.63
C ARG A 3 -15.55 -30.22 12.98
N LEU A 4 -14.78 -29.33 13.64
CA LEU A 4 -14.42 -28.03 13.07
C LEU A 4 -13.16 -28.09 12.19
N ALA A 5 -12.22 -29.00 12.48
CA ALA A 5 -11.02 -29.18 11.66
C ALA A 5 -11.32 -29.79 10.27
N GLU A 6 -12.35 -30.63 10.17
CA GLU A 6 -12.80 -31.24 8.90
C GLU A 6 -13.58 -30.26 8.01
N SER A 7 -14.25 -29.27 8.60
CA SER A 7 -14.99 -28.24 7.86
C SER A 7 -14.06 -27.33 7.05
N TRP A 8 -12.86 -27.05 7.56
CA TRP A 8 -11.88 -26.20 6.86
C TRP A 8 -11.10 -26.95 5.76
N ARG A 9 -10.93 -28.28 5.89
CA ARG A 9 -10.35 -29.11 4.81
C ARG A 9 -11.22 -29.13 3.55
N LYS A 10 -12.55 -29.26 3.70
CA LYS A 10 -13.47 -29.28 2.56
C LYS A 10 -13.56 -27.95 1.80
N VAL A 11 -13.42 -26.82 2.51
CA VAL A 11 -13.38 -25.49 1.87
C VAL A 11 -12.07 -25.29 1.09
N ALA A 12 -10.95 -25.78 1.61
CA ALA A 12 -9.66 -25.71 0.91
C ALA A 12 -9.57 -26.63 -0.31
N GLU A 13 -10.24 -27.79 -0.29
CA GLU A 13 -10.26 -28.75 -1.41
C GLU A 13 -11.18 -28.33 -2.57
N THR A 14 -12.23 -27.52 -2.30
CA THR A 14 -13.21 -27.11 -3.33
C THR A 14 -12.69 -25.97 -4.22
N THR A 15 -11.70 -25.19 -3.77
CA THR A 15 -11.12 -24.07 -4.53
C THR A 15 -9.94 -24.48 -5.41
N CYS A 16 -9.54 -25.75 -5.38
CA CYS A 16 -8.35 -26.25 -6.08
C CYS A 16 -8.66 -27.05 -7.37
N ASN A 17 -9.92 -27.14 -7.79
CA ASN A 17 -10.29 -27.71 -9.08
C ASN A 17 -11.06 -26.70 -9.93
N SER A 18 -10.58 -26.54 -11.16
CA SER A 18 -11.09 -25.67 -12.23
C SER A 18 -10.53 -24.25 -12.22
N THR A 19 -9.33 -24.06 -12.79
CA THR A 19 -9.16 -23.41 -14.10
C THR A 19 -7.68 -23.50 -14.47
N VAL A 20 -7.30 -24.55 -15.19
CA VAL A 20 -5.99 -24.63 -15.85
C VAL A 20 -6.07 -23.75 -17.09
N PHE A 21 -5.38 -22.60 -17.08
CA PHE A 21 -5.10 -21.85 -18.30
C PHE A 21 -4.01 -22.59 -19.08
N LEU A 22 -4.41 -23.33 -20.11
CA LEU A 22 -3.48 -23.86 -21.10
C LEU A 22 -3.07 -22.73 -22.06
N PRO A 23 -1.78 -22.56 -22.38
CA PRO A 23 -1.36 -21.66 -23.45
C PRO A 23 -1.88 -22.19 -24.81
N PRO A 24 -2.29 -21.31 -25.74
CA PRO A 24 -2.72 -21.74 -27.06
C PRO A 24 -1.56 -22.39 -27.82
N LYS A 25 -1.85 -23.53 -28.47
CA LYS A 25 -0.90 -24.23 -29.36
C LYS A 25 -0.48 -23.30 -30.51
N PRO A 26 0.77 -23.37 -30.98
CA PRO A 26 1.19 -22.61 -32.16
C PRO A 26 0.49 -23.18 -33.40
N SER A 27 -0.35 -22.36 -34.03
CA SER A 27 -0.95 -22.69 -35.33
C SER A 27 0.09 -22.54 -36.43
N THR A 28 0.16 -23.58 -37.25
CA THR A 28 0.91 -23.69 -38.51
C THR A 28 0.74 -22.48 -39.41
N LEU A 29 1.85 -21.96 -39.93
CA LEU A 29 1.91 -20.92 -40.96
C LEU A 29 1.15 -21.35 -42.22
N SER A 30 0.02 -20.69 -42.54
CA SER A 30 -0.47 -20.58 -43.92
C SER A 30 -0.11 -19.19 -44.45
N SER A 31 0.45 -19.19 -45.66
CA SER A 31 0.82 -18.00 -46.42
C SER A 31 -0.44 -17.40 -47.05
N ASP A 32 -1.27 -16.72 -46.26
CA ASP A 32 -2.39 -15.96 -46.77
C ASP A 32 -2.06 -14.46 -46.71
N SER A 33 -1.96 -13.85 -47.89
CA SER A 33 -1.72 -12.43 -48.10
C SER A 33 -2.82 -11.60 -47.44
N TYR A 34 -2.52 -10.98 -46.31
CA TYR A 34 -3.43 -10.05 -45.65
C TYR A 34 -3.61 -8.79 -46.50
N TYR A 35 -4.78 -8.66 -47.13
CA TYR A 35 -5.28 -7.37 -47.59
C TYR A 35 -5.43 -6.44 -46.39
N LEU A 36 -4.62 -5.38 -46.32
CA LEU A 36 -4.82 -4.30 -45.36
C LEU A 36 -6.06 -3.51 -45.77
N PRO A 37 -7.05 -3.29 -44.87
CA PRO A 37 -8.14 -2.38 -45.16
C PRO A 37 -7.59 -0.97 -45.37
N SER A 38 -8.04 -0.30 -46.43
CA SER A 38 -7.71 1.09 -46.74
C SER A 38 -7.97 1.97 -45.52
N GLN A 39 -6.96 2.76 -45.13
CA GLN A 39 -7.05 3.72 -44.04
C GLN A 39 -8.20 4.70 -44.29
N PRO A 40 -9.06 5.00 -43.29
CA PRO A 40 -10.06 6.03 -43.44
C PRO A 40 -9.36 7.38 -43.72
N SER A 41 -9.93 8.15 -44.64
CA SER A 41 -9.42 9.46 -45.05
C SER A 41 -9.17 10.38 -43.85
N PRO A 42 -8.19 11.30 -43.93
CA PRO A 42 -7.88 12.21 -42.82
C PRO A 42 -9.13 13.01 -42.45
N ALA A 43 -9.47 12.98 -41.16
CA ALA A 43 -10.56 13.76 -40.59
C ALA A 43 -10.39 15.26 -40.94
N PRO A 44 -11.50 16.01 -41.11
CA PRO A 44 -11.44 17.42 -41.46
C PRO A 44 -10.59 18.20 -40.44
N SER A 45 -9.66 19.00 -40.95
CA SER A 45 -8.71 19.84 -40.23
C SER A 45 -9.37 21.07 -39.59
N GLY A 46 -10.42 20.85 -38.79
CA GLY A 46 -10.98 21.89 -37.94
C GLY A 46 -10.09 22.13 -36.72
N PRO A 47 -10.04 23.36 -36.18
CA PRO A 47 -9.39 23.59 -34.89
C PRO A 47 -10.04 22.68 -33.84
N ARG A 48 -9.23 21.89 -33.14
CA ARG A 48 -9.73 21.08 -32.02
C ARG A 48 -10.39 22.02 -31.02
N PRO A 49 -11.59 21.69 -30.49
CA PRO A 49 -12.21 22.50 -29.45
C PRO A 49 -11.23 22.61 -28.28
N VAL A 50 -10.83 23.84 -27.97
CA VAL A 50 -10.04 24.14 -26.79
C VAL A 50 -10.97 23.92 -25.61
N ILE A 51 -10.78 22.81 -24.89
CA ILE A 51 -11.47 22.59 -23.61
C ILE A 51 -10.83 23.57 -22.62
N GLU A 52 -11.53 24.65 -22.30
CA GLU A 52 -11.17 25.48 -21.15
C GLU A 52 -11.34 24.63 -19.89
N VAL A 53 -10.21 24.14 -19.37
CA VAL A 53 -10.18 23.48 -18.07
C VAL A 53 -10.30 24.58 -17.03
N GLU A 54 -11.46 24.69 -16.39
CA GLU A 54 -11.63 25.60 -15.24
C GLU A 54 -10.50 25.35 -14.23
N LYS A 55 -9.86 26.43 -13.79
CA LYS A 55 -8.81 26.34 -12.79
C LYS A 55 -9.43 25.82 -11.49
N PHE A 56 -9.03 24.60 -11.11
CA PHE A 56 -9.48 24.00 -9.86
C PHE A 56 -9.13 24.90 -8.67
N THR A 57 -10.16 25.30 -7.93
CA THR A 57 -10.02 26.03 -6.66
C THR A 57 -10.35 25.07 -5.51
N PRO A 58 -9.41 24.79 -4.60
CA PRO A 58 -9.68 23.94 -3.45
C PRO A 58 -10.81 24.50 -2.57
N PRO A 59 -11.64 23.65 -1.96
CA PRO A 59 -12.66 24.10 -1.03
C PRO A 59 -12.02 24.82 0.16
N VAL A 60 -12.66 25.89 0.63
CA VAL A 60 -12.19 26.73 1.75
C VAL A 60 -12.07 25.92 3.04
N ARG A 61 -12.98 24.94 3.24
CA ARG A 61 -12.99 24.05 4.40
C ARG A 61 -12.47 22.67 4.01
N LYS A 62 -11.49 22.19 4.78
CA LYS A 62 -10.91 20.85 4.69
C LYS A 62 -11.27 20.01 5.92
N ALA A 63 -11.24 18.69 5.79
CA ALA A 63 -11.39 17.80 6.93
C ALA A 63 -10.17 17.91 7.88
N ASN A 64 -10.33 17.55 9.15
CA ASN A 64 -9.19 17.42 10.06
C ASN A 64 -8.50 16.07 9.81
N ALA A 65 -7.57 16.05 8.86
CA ALA A 65 -7.00 14.82 8.33
C ALA A 65 -5.48 14.88 8.11
N ALA A 66 -4.83 13.73 8.08
CA ALA A 66 -3.41 13.60 7.76
C ALA A 66 -3.13 12.39 6.86
N PHE A 67 -2.07 12.50 6.06
CA PHE A 67 -1.45 11.35 5.40
C PHE A 67 -0.56 10.61 6.39
N VAL A 68 -0.67 9.29 6.44
CA VAL A 68 0.06 8.48 7.41
C VAL A 68 0.88 7.40 6.71
N PHE A 69 2.16 7.35 7.05
CA PHE A 69 3.07 6.31 6.61
C PHE A 69 3.58 5.54 7.83
N LEU A 70 3.62 4.21 7.70
CA LEU A 70 4.43 3.35 8.55
C LEU A 70 5.59 2.85 7.70
N ALA A 71 6.78 3.40 7.90
CA ALA A 71 7.91 3.17 6.99
C ALA A 71 9.23 3.10 7.76
N ARG A 72 10.17 2.31 7.25
CA ARG A 72 11.54 2.24 7.77
C ARG A 72 12.42 3.24 7.02
N ASN A 73 13.58 3.55 7.59
CA ASN A 73 14.60 4.36 6.91
C ASN A 73 15.01 3.76 5.55
N SER A 74 15.01 2.42 5.43
CA SER A 74 15.31 1.71 4.18
C SER A 74 14.27 1.90 3.08
N ASP A 75 13.04 2.27 3.43
CA ASP A 75 11.92 2.36 2.49
C ASP A 75 11.86 3.74 1.78
N LEU A 76 12.85 4.61 2.03
CA LEU A 76 12.89 5.99 1.55
C LEU A 76 12.59 6.13 0.05
N ALA A 77 13.20 5.29 -0.79
CA ALA A 77 13.01 5.38 -2.24
C ALA A 77 11.55 5.16 -2.65
N GLY A 78 10.88 4.16 -2.04
CA GLY A 78 9.47 3.87 -2.27
C GLY A 78 8.57 4.98 -1.72
N VAL A 79 8.84 5.43 -0.49
CA VAL A 79 8.12 6.55 0.13
C VAL A 79 8.18 7.81 -0.75
N MET A 80 9.36 8.16 -1.27
CA MET A 80 9.54 9.31 -2.16
C MET A 80 8.71 9.18 -3.44
N GLN A 81 8.59 7.97 -3.99
CA GLN A 81 7.77 7.71 -5.17
C GLN A 81 6.28 7.89 -4.84
N SER A 82 5.80 7.31 -3.74
CA SER A 82 4.41 7.45 -3.29
C SER A 82 4.05 8.90 -2.96
N MET A 83 4.95 9.64 -2.30
CA MET A 83 4.76 11.08 -2.03
C MET A 83 4.66 11.89 -3.32
N LYS A 84 5.55 11.68 -4.30
CA LYS A 84 5.49 12.38 -5.59
C LYS A 84 4.14 12.17 -6.28
N HIS A 85 3.69 10.92 -6.36
CA HIS A 85 2.38 10.59 -6.93
C HIS A 85 1.22 11.27 -6.19
N MET A 86 1.30 11.34 -4.86
CA MET A 86 0.27 11.99 -4.05
C MET A 86 0.26 13.51 -4.23
N GLU A 87 1.43 14.14 -4.24
CA GLU A 87 1.59 15.58 -4.44
C GLU A 87 1.14 16.01 -5.84
N ASP A 88 1.59 15.30 -6.88
CA ASP A 88 1.28 15.63 -8.28
C ASP A 88 -0.23 15.56 -8.57
N ARG A 89 -0.91 14.56 -7.98
CA ARG A 89 -2.32 14.30 -8.29
C ARG A 89 -3.29 15.02 -7.36
N PHE A 90 -2.91 15.19 -6.08
CA PHE A 90 -3.82 15.64 -5.05
C PHE A 90 -3.20 16.69 -4.13
N ASN A 91 -2.19 16.32 -3.34
CA ASN A 91 -1.89 17.07 -2.12
C ASN A 91 -1.27 18.45 -2.36
N LYS A 92 -0.65 18.70 -3.51
CA LYS A 92 -0.15 20.04 -3.86
C LYS A 92 -1.27 21.09 -3.87
N LYS A 93 -2.51 20.68 -4.12
CA LYS A 93 -3.70 21.55 -4.14
C LYS A 93 -4.32 21.73 -2.75
N PHE A 94 -4.18 20.76 -1.85
CA PHE A 94 -4.88 20.74 -0.56
C PHE A 94 -3.98 20.95 0.65
N ASN A 95 -2.69 20.63 0.56
CA ASN A 95 -1.68 20.84 1.60
C ASN A 95 -2.07 20.20 2.95
N TYR A 96 -2.47 18.92 2.94
CA TYR A 96 -2.66 18.12 4.14
C TYR A 96 -1.31 17.65 4.70
N PRO A 97 -1.15 17.58 6.04
CA PRO A 97 0.10 17.20 6.67
C PRO A 97 0.42 15.70 6.50
N TYR A 98 1.71 15.37 6.53
CA TYR A 98 2.20 13.99 6.55
C TYR A 98 2.70 13.62 7.96
N VAL A 99 2.39 12.39 8.39
CA VAL A 99 2.86 11.79 9.63
C VAL A 99 3.57 10.48 9.30
N PHE A 100 4.87 10.45 9.55
CA PHE A 100 5.70 9.26 9.41
C PHE A 100 5.88 8.60 10.78
N LEU A 101 5.58 7.30 10.86
CA LEU A 101 5.78 6.47 12.06
C LEU A 101 6.76 5.34 11.75
N ASN A 102 7.60 5.03 12.72
CA ASN A 102 8.59 3.95 12.63
C ASN A 102 8.89 3.38 14.02
N ASP A 103 9.32 2.13 14.11
CA ASP A 103 9.71 1.50 15.37
C ASP A 103 11.08 1.98 15.88
N VAL A 104 11.88 2.58 14.99
CA VAL A 104 13.14 3.25 15.31
C VAL A 104 13.13 4.72 14.88
N PRO A 105 14.02 5.57 15.41
CA PRO A 105 14.15 6.95 14.94
C PRO A 105 14.43 7.06 13.44
N PHE A 106 13.70 7.97 12.77
CA PHE A 106 14.01 8.36 11.40
C PHE A 106 15.34 9.10 11.34
N ASP A 107 16.19 8.71 10.39
CA ASP A 107 17.48 9.32 10.16
C ASP A 107 17.35 10.71 9.50
N LYS A 108 18.46 11.47 9.47
CA LYS A 108 18.48 12.81 8.88
C LYS A 108 18.22 12.78 7.38
N LYS A 109 18.68 11.74 6.68
CA LYS A 109 18.53 11.58 5.23
C LYS A 109 17.07 11.42 4.86
N PHE A 110 16.35 10.54 5.57
CA PHE A 110 14.93 10.29 5.39
C PHE A 110 14.16 11.60 5.56
N LYS A 111 14.31 12.26 6.72
CA LYS A 111 13.61 13.51 7.04
C LYS A 111 13.89 14.61 6.02
N TYR A 112 15.15 14.76 5.61
CA TYR A 112 15.56 15.74 4.61
C TYR A 112 14.84 15.50 3.28
N HIS A 113 14.96 14.29 2.72
CA HIS A 113 14.37 14.00 1.41
C HIS A 113 12.84 14.05 1.41
N THR A 114 12.17 13.55 2.44
CA THR A 114 10.70 13.63 2.51
C THR A 114 10.20 15.06 2.69
N SER A 115 10.92 15.91 3.45
CA SER A 115 10.55 17.32 3.62
C SER A 115 10.68 18.14 2.34
N LEU A 116 11.58 17.78 1.42
CA LEU A 116 11.77 18.49 0.14
C LEU A 116 10.65 18.23 -0.87
N LEU A 117 9.85 17.19 -0.67
CA LEU A 117 8.83 16.78 -1.64
C LEU A 117 7.48 17.49 -1.46
N THR A 118 7.29 18.24 -0.39
CA THR A 118 5.99 18.85 -0.08
C THR A 118 6.16 20.19 0.63
N ASN A 119 5.18 21.08 0.45
CA ASN A 119 5.05 22.31 1.23
C ASN A 119 4.20 22.10 2.51
N ALA A 120 3.64 20.91 2.69
CA ALA A 120 2.83 20.58 3.85
C ALA A 120 3.72 20.32 5.08
N ASN A 121 3.13 20.44 6.27
CA ASN A 121 3.83 20.07 7.50
C ASN A 121 4.11 18.56 7.52
N VAL A 122 5.32 18.18 7.94
CA VAL A 122 5.74 16.78 8.03
C VAL A 122 6.19 16.48 9.45
N SER A 123 5.57 15.49 10.09
CA SER A 123 5.88 15.05 11.44
C SER A 123 6.48 13.64 11.43
N TYR A 124 7.46 13.40 12.31
CA TYR A 124 8.16 12.11 12.42
C TYR A 124 8.04 11.58 13.85
N GLY A 125 7.43 10.41 14.02
CA GLY A 125 7.18 9.76 15.29
C GLY A 125 7.89 8.43 15.42
N VAL A 126 8.37 8.14 16.63
CA VAL A 126 8.84 6.81 17.03
C VAL A 126 7.74 6.12 17.80
N ILE A 127 7.42 4.90 17.40
CA ILE A 127 6.38 4.08 18.02
C ILE A 127 6.86 3.63 19.41
N GLU A 128 6.01 3.78 20.40
CA GLU A 128 6.27 3.29 21.75
C GLU A 128 6.44 1.75 21.73
N SER A 129 7.48 1.26 22.41
CA SER A 129 7.82 -0.18 22.44
C SER A 129 6.61 -1.07 22.79
N ALA A 130 5.78 -0.67 23.76
CA ALA A 130 4.58 -1.43 24.17
C ALA A 130 3.51 -1.54 23.07
N HIS A 131 3.44 -0.58 22.15
CA HIS A 131 2.51 -0.56 21.02
C HIS A 131 3.05 -1.32 19.80
N TRP A 132 4.37 -1.51 19.71
CA TRP A 132 5.01 -2.25 18.61
C TRP A 132 5.28 -3.70 18.96
N ASN A 133 5.99 -3.93 20.06
CA ASN A 133 6.53 -5.22 20.43
C ASN A 133 5.46 -6.16 20.99
N GLN A 134 5.75 -7.46 20.89
CA GLN A 134 4.93 -8.50 21.46
C GLN A 134 4.82 -8.31 22.99
N PRO A 135 3.61 -8.33 23.56
CA PRO A 135 3.44 -8.16 25.00
C PRO A 135 3.82 -9.43 25.77
N ASP A 136 4.18 -9.25 27.05
CA ASP A 136 4.76 -10.30 27.90
C ASP A 136 3.83 -11.49 28.20
N TRP A 137 2.51 -11.30 28.07
CA TRP A 137 1.54 -12.39 28.25
C TRP A 137 1.49 -13.37 27.08
N ILE A 138 2.18 -13.10 25.97
CA ILE A 138 2.28 -14.04 24.85
C ILE A 138 3.39 -15.04 25.14
N ASN A 139 3.04 -16.33 25.13
CA ASN A 139 4.01 -17.42 25.23
C ASN A 139 4.89 -17.45 23.97
N GLU A 140 6.13 -16.97 24.11
CA GLU A 140 7.06 -16.85 22.99
C GLU A 140 7.50 -18.21 22.43
N ALA A 141 7.58 -19.26 23.25
CA ALA A 141 7.91 -20.61 22.76
C ALA A 141 6.80 -21.15 21.83
N GLN A 142 5.53 -20.96 22.22
CA GLN A 142 4.40 -21.33 21.38
C GLN A 142 4.32 -20.46 20.11
N ALA A 143 4.53 -19.15 20.24
CA ALA A 143 4.51 -18.24 19.11
C ALA A 143 5.61 -18.59 18.08
N LYS A 144 6.81 -18.94 18.56
CA LYS A 144 7.92 -19.41 17.71
C LYS A 144 7.60 -20.72 16.99
N ALA A 145 7.02 -21.70 17.69
CA ALA A 145 6.61 -22.96 17.08
C ALA A 145 5.58 -22.74 15.95
N ASN A 146 4.59 -21.88 16.18
CA ASN A 146 3.59 -21.54 15.16
C ASN A 146 4.23 -20.81 13.96
N ARG A 147 5.15 -19.87 14.21
CA ARG A 147 5.92 -19.18 13.15
C ARG A 147 6.72 -20.16 12.29
N GLN A 148 7.33 -21.17 12.92
CA GLN A 148 8.03 -22.22 12.18
C GLN A 148 7.06 -23.04 11.32
N TRP A 149 5.90 -23.43 11.87
CA TRP A 149 4.88 -24.12 11.08
C TRP A 149 4.42 -23.29 9.86
N PHE A 150 4.21 -21.98 10.00
CA PHE A 150 3.86 -21.12 8.86
C PHE A 150 4.97 -21.07 7.79
N LYS A 151 6.24 -21.07 8.21
CA LYS A 151 7.38 -21.12 7.31
C LYS A 151 7.43 -22.43 6.54
N ASP A 152 7.26 -23.55 7.23
CA ASP A 152 7.30 -24.90 6.65
C ASP A 152 6.16 -25.12 5.64
N ASN A 153 5.06 -24.37 5.80
CA ASN A 153 3.91 -24.36 4.89
C ASN A 153 3.99 -23.24 3.83
N ASN A 154 5.15 -22.62 3.62
CA ASN A 154 5.39 -21.58 2.61
C ASN A 154 4.44 -20.36 2.70
N ILE A 155 3.99 -20.01 3.91
CA ILE A 155 3.17 -18.80 4.11
C ILE A 155 4.09 -17.58 4.09
N ILE A 156 3.81 -16.66 3.16
CA ILE A 156 4.59 -15.43 2.97
C ILE A 156 4.62 -14.63 4.28
N TYR A 157 5.82 -14.24 4.71
CA TYR A 157 6.11 -13.56 5.99
C TYR A 157 5.70 -14.33 7.25
N GLY A 158 5.40 -15.63 7.13
CA GLY A 158 4.92 -16.48 8.22
C GLY A 158 5.85 -16.56 9.43
N ASP A 159 7.17 -16.48 9.24
CA ASP A 159 8.15 -16.45 10.32
C ASP A 159 8.57 -15.04 10.78
N SER A 160 8.09 -13.98 10.10
CA SER A 160 8.55 -12.62 10.34
C SER A 160 7.88 -11.97 11.56
N VAL A 161 8.66 -11.80 12.64
CA VAL A 161 8.22 -11.05 13.83
C VAL A 161 7.93 -9.58 13.51
N PRO A 162 8.78 -8.83 12.78
CA PRO A 162 8.49 -7.44 12.42
C PRO A 162 7.18 -7.30 11.63
N TYR A 163 6.87 -8.25 10.75
CA TYR A 163 5.62 -8.25 9.99
C TYR A 163 4.40 -8.43 10.90
N ARG A 164 4.45 -9.34 11.87
CA ARG A 164 3.36 -9.50 12.86
C ARG A 164 3.20 -8.28 13.76
N ASN A 165 4.30 -7.66 14.19
CA ASN A 165 4.27 -6.41 14.95
C ASN A 165 3.59 -5.30 14.13
N MET A 166 3.94 -5.18 12.84
CA MET A 166 3.28 -4.26 11.91
C MET A 166 1.76 -4.53 11.80
N CYS A 167 1.35 -5.79 11.60
CA CYS A 167 -0.07 -6.15 11.55
C CYS A 167 -0.80 -5.78 12.84
N ARG A 168 -0.22 -6.06 14.01
CA ARG A 168 -0.76 -5.69 15.33
C ARG A 168 -0.89 -4.17 15.47
N PHE A 169 0.16 -3.44 15.12
CA PHE A 169 0.18 -1.99 15.22
C PHE A 169 -0.90 -1.32 14.37
N ASN A 170 -1.02 -1.74 13.11
CA ASN A 170 -2.05 -1.24 12.19
C ASN A 170 -3.47 -1.66 12.60
N SER A 171 -3.63 -2.79 13.29
CA SER A 171 -4.95 -3.26 13.72
C SER A 171 -5.48 -2.54 14.97
N GLY A 172 -4.63 -1.95 15.81
CA GLY A 172 -5.09 -1.47 17.13
C GLY A 172 -4.34 -0.30 17.79
N PHE A 173 -3.22 0.17 17.22
CA PHE A 173 -2.34 1.12 17.92
C PHE A 173 -2.02 2.40 17.17
N PHE A 174 -1.99 2.40 15.83
CA PHE A 174 -1.56 3.59 15.08
C PHE A 174 -2.36 4.86 15.46
N PHE A 175 -3.70 4.77 15.54
CA PHE A 175 -4.58 5.89 15.91
C PHE A 175 -4.40 6.39 17.35
N ARG A 176 -3.73 5.62 18.21
CA ARG A 176 -3.42 6.01 19.59
C ARG A 176 -2.13 6.82 19.69
N HIS A 177 -1.32 6.84 18.63
CA HIS A 177 -0.05 7.55 18.62
C HIS A 177 -0.27 9.05 18.82
N LYS A 178 0.56 9.70 19.65
CA LYS A 178 0.40 11.11 20.05
C LYS A 178 0.26 12.09 18.88
N LEU A 179 0.97 11.84 17.78
CA LEU A 179 0.90 12.68 16.57
C LEU A 179 -0.43 12.54 15.81
N LEU A 180 -1.18 11.47 16.05
CA LEU A 180 -2.45 11.20 15.37
C LEU A 180 -3.68 11.55 16.21
N LYS A 181 -3.53 11.75 17.52
CA LYS A 181 -4.64 12.11 18.43
C LYS A 181 -5.38 13.39 18.07
N GLN A 182 -4.74 14.28 17.31
CA GLN A 182 -5.32 15.55 16.90
C GLN A 182 -6.13 15.49 15.60
N TYR A 183 -6.12 14.36 14.88
CA TYR A 183 -6.79 14.20 13.59
C TYR A 183 -8.00 13.28 13.69
N ASP A 184 -9.08 13.62 12.98
CA ASP A 184 -10.30 12.82 12.92
C ASP A 184 -10.23 11.77 11.80
N TYR A 185 -9.48 12.06 10.73
CA TYR A 185 -9.32 11.18 9.57
C TYR A 185 -7.85 10.95 9.24
N TYR A 186 -7.57 9.79 8.64
CA TYR A 186 -6.26 9.49 8.11
C TYR A 186 -6.37 8.84 6.73
N TRP A 187 -5.36 9.06 5.90
CA TRP A 187 -5.17 8.30 4.68
C TRP A 187 -3.81 7.60 4.77
N ARG A 188 -3.84 6.27 4.94
CA ARG A 188 -2.64 5.43 4.94
C ARG A 188 -2.07 5.32 3.53
N ILE A 189 -0.77 5.56 3.41
CA ILE A 189 0.00 5.39 2.17
C ILE A 189 1.16 4.44 2.45
N GLU A 190 1.53 3.64 1.44
CA GLU A 190 2.71 2.77 1.42
C GLU A 190 3.64 3.15 0.25
#